data_AF-A0A427ADR1-F1
#
_entry.id   AF-A0A427ADR1-F1
#
_cell.length_a   1.000
_cell.length_b   1.000
_cell.length_c   1.000
_cell.angle_alpha   90.00
_cell.angle_beta   90.00
_cell.angle_gamma   90.00
#
_symmetry.space_group_name_H-M   'P 1'
#
loop_
_entity.id
_entity.type
_entity.pdbx_description
1 polymer ?
#
loop_
_entity_poly.entity_id
_entity_poly.type
_entity_poly.pdbx_seq_one_letter_code
_entity_poly.pdbx_strand_id
1 'polypeptide(L)'
;MAEDEEFARAVEDGLKLAKRVYPGKDRQLAAPPVPAAGMERTPESLLPGAPMVYAVISDPAIVDNPDIPSYQPHVHGRCNQPALIPLQMGEIGLEVDCLLDTAFVAVRGRWRVHCVMRHKSCDCRLVVPVGEQVRRSGLA
;
A
#
# COMPACT_ATOMS: atom_id res chain seq x y z
N MET A 1 -0.80 -17.45 -5.67
CA MET A 1 0.29 -17.79 -4.73
C MET A 1 1.54 -16.96 -4.97
N ALA A 2 2.28 -17.13 -6.09
CA ALA A 2 3.49 -16.31 -6.35
C ALA A 2 3.18 -14.81 -6.55
N GLU A 3 2.11 -14.50 -7.28
CA GLU A 3 1.67 -13.11 -7.52
C GLU A 3 1.17 -12.44 -6.22
N ASP A 4 0.50 -13.19 -5.34
CA ASP A 4 0.03 -12.70 -4.04
C ASP A 4 1.20 -12.36 -3.12
N GLU A 5 2.26 -13.18 -3.14
CA GLU A 5 3.47 -12.96 -2.37
C GLU A 5 4.28 -11.78 -2.91
N GLU A 6 4.37 -11.63 -4.24
CA GLU A 6 4.97 -10.45 -4.88
C GLU A 6 4.21 -9.17 -4.53
N PHE A 7 2.87 -9.21 -4.58
CA PHE A 7 2.03 -8.09 -4.17
C PHE A 7 2.24 -7.74 -2.70
N ALA A 8 2.20 -8.75 -1.81
CA ALA A 8 2.41 -8.55 -0.38
C ALA A 8 3.78 -7.92 -0.10
N ARG A 9 4.84 -8.40 -0.76
CA ARG A 9 6.19 -7.83 -0.65
C ARG A 9 6.24 -6.38 -1.13
N ALA A 10 5.60 -6.07 -2.25
CA ALA A 10 5.51 -4.70 -2.76
C ALA A 10 4.78 -3.77 -1.77
N VAL A 11 3.70 -4.25 -1.14
CA VAL A 11 2.99 -3.51 -0.08
C VAL A 11 3.86 -3.32 1.15
N GLU A 12 4.58 -4.35 1.58
CA GLU A 12 5.49 -4.28 2.72
C GLU A 12 6.60 -3.24 2.48
N ASP A 13 7.23 -3.26 1.30
CA ASP A 13 8.25 -2.29 0.89
C ASP A 13 7.69 -0.87 0.83
N GLY A 14 6.45 -0.71 0.34
CA GLY A 14 5.77 0.58 0.35
C GLY A 14 5.49 1.10 1.75
N LEU A 15 5.06 0.24 2.68
CA LEU A 15 4.87 0.61 4.08
C LEU A 15 6.18 0.98 4.77
N LYS A 16 7.27 0.26 4.49
CA LYS A 16 8.62 0.63 4.96
C LYS A 16 9.05 1.97 4.38
N LEU A 17 8.80 2.22 3.10
CA LEU A 17 9.14 3.48 2.44
C LEU A 17 8.34 4.66 3.02
N ALA A 18 7.03 4.50 3.20
CA ALA A 18 6.16 5.51 3.79
C ALA A 18 6.58 5.89 5.21
N LYS A 19 6.93 4.88 6.04
CA LYS A 19 7.44 5.06 7.40
C LYS A 19 8.93 5.40 7.46
N ARG A 20 9.63 5.39 6.32
CA ARG A 20 11.09 5.52 6.18
C ARG A 20 11.90 4.51 7.02
N VAL A 21 11.38 3.29 7.18
CA VAL A 21 12.02 2.14 7.87
C VAL A 21 12.66 1.19 6.85
N TYR A 22 13.39 1.74 5.86
CA TYR A 22 14.25 0.90 5.01
C TYR A 22 15.66 0.90 5.60
N PRO A 23 16.10 -0.18 6.27
CA PRO A 23 17.51 -0.34 6.55
C PRO A 23 18.17 -0.62 5.20
N GLY A 24 18.80 0.41 4.62
CA GLY A 24 19.80 0.16 3.57
C GLY A 24 20.73 -0.94 4.05
N LYS A 25 21.04 -1.89 3.15
CA LYS A 25 21.99 -2.96 3.43
C LYS A 25 23.26 -2.33 3.99
N ASP A 26 23.58 -2.71 5.23
CA ASP A 26 24.73 -2.28 6.04
C ASP A 26 24.71 -0.88 6.65
N ARG A 27 23.81 -0.62 7.60
CA ARG A 27 24.13 0.24 8.75
C ARG A 27 23.60 -0.35 10.05
N GLN A 28 24.50 -0.94 10.84
CA GLN A 28 24.31 -1.09 12.28
C GLN A 28 24.07 0.29 12.89
N LEU A 29 22.81 0.63 13.14
CA LEU A 29 22.43 1.78 13.96
C LEU A 29 21.36 1.32 14.95
N ALA A 30 21.44 1.90 16.15
CA ALA A 30 20.83 1.44 17.39
C ALA A 30 19.35 1.05 17.26
N ALA A 31 18.98 -0.02 17.97
CA ALA A 31 17.63 -0.55 18.02
C ALA A 31 16.61 0.56 18.38
N PRO A 32 15.48 0.67 17.67
CA PRO A 32 14.38 1.54 18.09
C PRO A 32 13.86 1.10 19.46
N PRO A 33 13.31 2.01 20.28
CA PRO A 33 12.70 1.64 21.55
C PRO A 33 11.61 0.59 21.30
N VAL A 34 11.70 -0.51 22.05
CA VAL A 34 10.78 -1.65 21.96
C VAL A 34 9.35 -1.16 22.18
N PRO A 35 8.42 -1.36 21.21
CA PRO A 35 7.01 -1.05 21.43
C PRO A 35 6.50 -1.85 22.63
N ALA A 36 5.68 -1.22 23.48
CA ALA A 36 5.05 -1.87 24.61
C ALA A 36 4.34 -3.16 24.16
N ALA A 37 4.64 -4.27 24.83
CA ALA A 37 4.03 -5.56 24.60
C ALA A 37 2.51 -5.46 24.77
N GLY A 38 1.73 -5.74 23.73
CA GLY A 38 0.28 -5.72 23.83
C GLY A 38 -0.51 -5.70 22.52
N MET A 39 0.12 -5.42 21.39
CA MET A 39 -0.52 -5.58 20.09
C MET A 39 0.42 -6.34 19.16
N GLU A 40 0.50 -7.65 19.37
CA GLU A 40 0.95 -8.58 18.33
C GLU A 40 0.08 -8.28 17.11
N ARG A 41 0.59 -7.50 16.15
CA ARG A 41 0.03 -7.49 14.81
C ARG A 41 0.22 -8.92 14.34
N THR A 42 -0.86 -9.71 14.38
CA THR A 42 -0.96 -10.90 13.54
C THR A 42 -0.45 -10.51 12.16
N PRO A 43 0.29 -11.37 11.44
CA PRO A 43 0.58 -11.12 10.03
C PRO A 43 -0.75 -11.11 9.29
N GLU A 44 -1.42 -9.96 9.34
CA GLU A 44 -2.61 -9.64 8.59
C GLU A 44 -2.17 -9.79 7.15
N SER A 45 -2.83 -10.70 6.44
CA SER A 45 -2.70 -10.82 5.00
C SER A 45 -2.60 -9.41 4.40
N LEU A 46 -1.46 -9.07 3.78
CA LEU A 46 -1.28 -7.79 3.08
C LEU A 46 -2.18 -7.68 1.84
N LEU A 47 -2.89 -8.76 1.51
CA LEU A 47 -3.96 -8.77 0.52
C LEU A 47 -5.20 -8.06 1.07
N PRO A 48 -5.79 -7.15 0.29
CA PRO A 48 -6.95 -6.40 0.75
C PRO A 48 -8.21 -7.27 0.75
N GLY A 49 -8.97 -7.24 1.86
CA GLY A 49 -10.26 -7.92 1.97
C GLY A 49 -11.45 -7.16 1.36
N ALA A 50 -11.23 -5.93 0.90
CA ALA A 50 -12.20 -5.09 0.21
C ALA A 50 -11.48 -4.33 -0.93
N PRO A 51 -12.18 -3.74 -1.91
CA PRO A 51 -11.55 -2.93 -2.93
C PRO A 51 -10.66 -1.83 -2.34
N MET A 52 -9.40 -1.78 -2.77
CA MET A 52 -8.38 -0.88 -2.22
C MET A 52 -7.50 -0.30 -3.33
N VAL A 53 -7.06 0.96 -3.15
CA VAL A 53 -6.18 1.65 -4.08
C VAL A 53 -4.80 1.84 -3.45
N TYR A 54 -3.76 1.60 -4.25
CA TYR A 54 -2.36 1.74 -3.87
C TYR A 54 -1.65 2.71 -4.80
N ALA A 55 -0.78 3.56 -4.27
CA ALA A 55 0.17 4.33 -5.07
C ALA A 55 1.32 3.43 -5.53
N VAL A 56 1.65 3.49 -6.81
CA VAL A 56 2.76 2.72 -7.41
C VAL A 56 4.03 3.57 -7.38
N ILE A 57 4.99 3.17 -6.56
CA ILE A 57 6.23 3.94 -6.31
C ILE A 57 7.42 3.22 -6.94
N SER A 58 7.85 3.72 -8.09
CA SER A 58 9.07 3.24 -8.77
C SER A 58 10.32 4.05 -8.38
N ASP A 59 10.14 5.29 -7.94
CA ASP A 59 11.21 6.18 -7.49
C ASP A 59 10.92 6.61 -6.04
N PRO A 60 11.72 6.18 -5.05
CA PRO A 60 11.50 6.53 -3.65
C PRO A 60 11.64 8.03 -3.39
N ALA A 61 12.32 8.79 -4.25
CA ALA A 61 12.52 10.23 -4.09
C ALA A 61 11.24 11.05 -4.27
N ILE A 62 10.17 10.48 -4.86
CA ILE A 62 8.89 11.19 -5.00
C ILE A 62 8.02 11.10 -3.75
N VAL A 63 8.41 10.29 -2.76
CA VAL A 63 7.60 10.05 -1.56
C VAL A 63 7.77 11.18 -0.57
N ASP A 64 6.65 11.82 -0.19
CA ASP A 64 6.60 12.88 0.80
C ASP A 64 6.37 12.29 2.20
N ASN A 65 7.10 12.79 3.20
CA ASN A 65 6.84 12.46 4.59
C ASN A 65 7.01 13.74 5.44
N PRO A 66 5.92 14.23 6.06
CA PRO A 66 5.92 15.51 6.76
C PRO A 66 6.73 15.50 8.07
N ASP A 67 7.06 14.34 8.63
CA ASP A 67 7.71 14.22 9.94
C ASP A 67 9.24 14.37 9.86
N ILE A 68 9.84 14.20 8.68
CA ILE A 68 11.29 14.30 8.47
C ILE A 68 11.55 15.16 7.21
N PRO A 69 11.73 16.48 7.35
CA PRO A 69 11.89 17.44 6.24
C PRO A 69 13.16 17.23 5.41
N SER A 70 14.18 16.57 5.97
CA SER A 70 15.48 16.34 5.32
C SER A 70 15.56 14.92 4.76
N TYR A 71 14.80 14.62 3.70
CA TYR A 71 15.12 13.46 2.88
C TYR A 71 16.41 13.78 2.09
N GLN A 72 17.57 13.52 2.69
CA GLN A 72 18.79 13.40 1.91
C GLN A 72 18.69 12.08 1.14
N PRO A 73 18.68 12.10 -0.20
CA PRO A 73 18.58 10.91 -1.02
C PRO A 73 19.89 10.14 -0.87
N HIS A 74 20.04 9.38 0.22
CA HIS A 74 21.14 8.46 0.37
C HIS A 74 20.86 7.26 -0.55
N VAL A 75 21.25 7.45 -1.81
CA VAL A 75 21.73 6.41 -2.72
C VAL A 75 20.78 5.22 -2.89
N HIS A 76 19.50 5.47 -3.14
CA HIS A 76 18.60 4.45 -3.67
C HIS A 76 18.35 4.75 -5.14
N GLY A 77 18.84 3.87 -6.02
CA GLY A 77 18.41 3.84 -7.42
C GLY A 77 16.91 3.54 -7.53
N ARG A 78 16.41 3.42 -8.75
CA ARG A 78 15.02 2.99 -9.01
C ARG A 78 14.70 1.71 -8.22
N CYS A 79 13.48 1.61 -7.69
CA CYS A 79 13.02 0.37 -7.09
C CYS A 79 13.09 -0.74 -8.16
N ASN A 80 13.71 -1.88 -7.82
CA ASN A 80 13.78 -3.02 -8.74
C ASN A 80 12.38 -3.54 -9.12
N GLN A 81 11.45 -3.49 -8.17
CA GLN A 81 10.01 -3.64 -8.36
C GLN A 81 9.29 -2.46 -7.70
N PRO A 82 8.23 -1.90 -8.31
CA PRO A 82 7.51 -0.78 -7.72
C PRO A 82 6.93 -1.13 -6.35
N ALA A 83 7.20 -0.30 -5.35
CA ALA A 83 6.61 -0.42 -4.03
C ALA A 83 5.15 0.07 -4.06
N LEU A 84 4.29 -0.52 -3.24
CA LEU A 84 2.87 -0.19 -3.17
C LEU A 84 2.52 0.43 -1.82
N ILE A 85 2.07 1.69 -1.83
CA ILE A 85 1.62 2.36 -0.60
C ILE A 85 0.08 2.39 -0.60
N PRO A 86 -0.59 1.74 0.37
CA PRO A 86 -2.05 1.83 0.49
C PRO A 86 -2.50 3.28 0.64
N LEU A 87 -3.46 3.71 -0.19
CA LEU A 87 -4.00 5.07 -0.11
C LEU A 87 -5.13 5.15 0.90
N GLN A 88 -5.27 6.33 1.51
CA GLN A 88 -6.41 6.62 2.36
C GLN A 88 -7.66 6.70 1.49
N MET A 89 -8.57 5.73 1.69
CA MET A 89 -9.87 5.71 1.05
C MET A 89 -10.82 6.66 1.78
N GLY A 90 -11.53 7.49 1.03
CA GLY A 90 -12.64 8.29 1.55
C GLY A 90 -13.97 7.58 1.34
N GLU A 91 -14.24 7.21 0.08
CA GLU A 91 -15.45 6.49 -0.32
C GLU A 91 -15.06 5.45 -1.37
N ILE A 92 -15.68 4.26 -1.32
CA ILE A 92 -15.58 3.28 -2.39
C ILE A 92 -16.89 2.50 -2.53
N GLY A 93 -17.36 2.40 -3.76
CA GLY A 93 -18.51 1.62 -4.18
C GLY A 93 -18.09 0.70 -5.32
N LEU A 94 -18.58 -0.54 -5.25
CA LEU A 94 -18.37 -1.57 -6.25
C LEU A 94 -19.75 -2.07 -6.69
N GLU A 95 -20.00 -2.02 -7.98
CA GLU A 95 -21.19 -2.58 -8.61
C GLU A 95 -20.72 -3.69 -9.56
N VAL A 96 -21.34 -4.86 -9.47
CA VAL A 96 -20.95 -6.03 -10.26
C VAL A 96 -22.19 -6.61 -10.91
N ASP A 97 -22.21 -6.56 -12.24
CA ASP A 97 -23.25 -7.18 -13.05
C ASP A 97 -22.69 -8.44 -13.71
N CYS A 98 -23.25 -9.61 -13.39
CA CYS A 98 -22.82 -10.87 -13.96
C CYS A 98 -23.79 -11.32 -15.07
N LEU A 99 -23.26 -11.57 -16.27
CA LEU A 99 -24.00 -12.14 -17.40
C LEU A 99 -23.24 -13.36 -17.93
N LEU A 100 -23.83 -14.54 -17.78
CA LEU A 100 -23.23 -15.83 -18.13
C LEU A 100 -21.87 -16.02 -17.42
N ASP A 101 -20.78 -16.07 -18.20
CA ASP A 101 -19.39 -16.23 -17.77
C ASP A 101 -18.64 -14.89 -17.66
N THR A 102 -19.33 -13.77 -17.90
CA THR A 102 -18.75 -12.42 -17.87
C THR A 102 -19.25 -11.62 -16.67
N ALA A 103 -18.34 -10.98 -15.95
CA ALA A 103 -18.68 -10.02 -14.90
C ALA A 103 -18.25 -8.61 -15.31
N PHE A 104 -19.19 -7.67 -15.29
CA PHE A 104 -18.94 -6.24 -15.46
C PHE A 104 -18.76 -5.62 -14.10
N VAL A 105 -17.57 -5.07 -13.86
CA VAL A 105 -17.21 -4.48 -12.56
C VAL A 105 -17.09 -2.98 -12.73
N ALA A 106 -17.99 -2.23 -12.08
CA ALA A 106 -17.95 -0.78 -12.00
C ALA A 106 -17.47 -0.35 -10.61
N VAL A 107 -16.40 0.45 -10.58
CA VAL A 107 -15.83 0.97 -9.32
C VAL A 107 -16.00 2.48 -9.31
N ARG A 108 -16.60 3.00 -8.26
CA ARG A 108 -16.65 4.43 -7.96
C ARG A 108 -15.95 4.66 -6.64
N GLY A 109 -15.07 5.65 -6.57
CA GLY A 109 -14.40 5.92 -5.32
C GLY A 109 -13.69 7.25 -5.30
N ARG A 110 -13.33 7.64 -4.08
CA ARG A 110 -12.53 8.82 -3.78
C ARG A 110 -11.44 8.40 -2.81
N TRP A 111 -10.19 8.68 -3.16
CA TRP A 111 -9.03 8.41 -2.35
C TRP A 111 -8.08 9.60 -2.33
N ARG A 112 -7.16 9.60 -1.35
CA ARG A 112 -6.16 10.65 -1.18
C ARG A 112 -4.75 10.13 -1.43
N VAL A 113 -4.08 10.71 -2.42
CA VAL A 113 -2.64 10.54 -2.62
C VAL A 113 -1.93 11.44 -1.61
N HIS A 114 -1.56 10.88 -0.47
CA HIS A 114 -1.00 11.62 0.67
C HIS A 114 0.50 11.38 0.85
N CYS A 115 1.07 10.42 0.12
CA CYS A 115 2.45 9.98 0.24
C CYS A 115 3.35 10.46 -0.90
N VAL A 116 2.86 11.26 -1.85
CA VAL A 116 3.63 11.75 -3.01
C VAL A 116 3.83 13.25 -2.89
N MET A 117 5.05 13.73 -3.17
CA MET A 117 5.41 15.14 -3.08
C MET A 117 4.52 16.00 -3.97
N ARG A 118 4.13 17.16 -3.44
CA ARG A 118 3.37 18.19 -4.16
C ARG A 118 4.14 18.63 -5.39
N HIS A 119 3.75 18.21 -6.61
CA HIS A 119 4.33 18.47 -7.96
C HIS A 119 4.87 17.20 -8.64
N LYS A 120 4.82 16.06 -7.96
CA LYS A 120 5.08 14.74 -8.52
C LYS A 120 3.77 13.99 -8.75
N SER A 121 3.85 12.94 -9.53
CA SER A 121 2.73 12.05 -9.85
C SER A 121 3.18 10.60 -9.76
N CYS A 122 2.22 9.71 -9.55
CA CYS A 122 2.41 8.27 -9.62
C CYS A 122 1.18 7.63 -10.25
N ASP A 123 1.34 6.42 -10.75
CA ASP A 123 0.18 5.60 -11.10
C ASP A 123 -0.52 5.11 -9.82
N CYS A 124 -1.81 4.79 -9.96
CA CYS A 124 -2.59 4.15 -8.92
C CYS A 124 -3.02 2.75 -9.38
N ARG A 125 -2.88 1.76 -8.50
CA ARG A 125 -3.36 0.40 -8.74
C ARG A 125 -4.58 0.14 -7.87
N LEU A 126 -5.73 -0.09 -8.50
CA LEU A 126 -6.94 -0.58 -7.84
C LEU A 126 -6.87 -2.11 -7.77
N VAL A 127 -7.10 -2.66 -6.59
CA VAL A 127 -7.19 -4.10 -6.36
C VAL A 127 -8.61 -4.41 -5.89
N VAL A 128 -9.28 -5.31 -6.61
CA VAL A 128 -10.61 -5.80 -6.27
C VAL A 128 -10.48 -7.27 -5.87
N PRO A 129 -10.71 -7.63 -4.61
CA PRO A 129 -10.70 -9.03 -4.21
C PRO A 129 -11.88 -9.76 -4.84
N VAL A 130 -11.59 -10.83 -5.59
CA VAL A 130 -12.61 -11.67 -6.26
C VAL A 130 -12.61 -13.04 -5.58
N GLY A 131 -13.69 -13.40 -4.88
CA GLY A 131 -13.82 -14.67 -4.15
C GLY A 131 -14.61 -14.56 -2.84
N GLU A 132 -14.70 -15.66 -2.08
CA GLU A 132 -15.41 -15.78 -0.78
C GLU A 132 -14.69 -15.02 0.36
N GLN A 133 -14.41 -13.73 0.15
CA GLN A 133 -13.82 -12.84 1.17
C GLN A 133 -14.69 -11.60 1.42
N VAL A 134 -15.98 -11.68 1.10
CA VAL A 134 -16.95 -10.66 1.51
C VAL A 134 -17.41 -10.96 2.93
N ARG A 135 -16.61 -10.56 3.94
CA ARG A 135 -17.17 -10.34 5.27
C ARG A 135 -18.02 -9.08 5.18
N ARG A 136 -19.34 -9.26 5.09
CA ARG A 136 -20.32 -8.19 5.32
C ARG A 136 -20.12 -7.66 6.74
N SER A 137 -19.35 -6.60 6.93
CA SER A 137 -19.52 -5.75 8.11
C SER A 137 -20.80 -4.96 7.89
N GLY A 138 -21.90 -5.53 8.38
CA GLY A 138 -23.23 -4.94 8.25
C GLY A 138 -23.31 -3.55 8.87
N LEU A 139 -23.99 -2.66 8.16
CA LEU A 139 -24.76 -1.59 8.78
C LEU A 139 -25.82 -2.23 9.68
N ALA A 140 -25.83 -1.83 10.96
CA ALA A 140 -26.98 -1.88 11.84
C ALA A 140 -27.23 -0.44 12.32
#